data_AF-A0A135TCQ9-F1
#
_entry.id   AF-A0A135TCQ9-F1
#
_cell.length_a   1.000
_cell.length_b   1.000
_cell.length_c   1.000
_cell.angle_alpha   90.00
_cell.angle_beta   90.00
_cell.angle_gamma   90.00
#
_symmetry.space_group_name_H-M   'P 1'
#
loop_
_entity.id
_entity.type
_entity.pdbx_description
1 polymer ?
#
loop_
_entity_poly.entity_id
_entity_poly.type
_entity_poly.pdbx_seq_one_letter_code
_entity_poly.pdbx_strand_id
1 'polypeptide(L)'
;MSSHSDMSSVISFARQPASTRKQSIEVKINDHYSSKVYTSGNPISGEVTITPSHDSRFDFVQIILIGISRTRLDAVQIPQLSSHTFLKLEMPIPASAYPVPRIFEAGRAYTIPFNFVIPHQLTMSACTHKARHDYIQDYHMRLPPTMGGWERDDMAPDMAQVQYVIKARVVRQDELGGKPIKVMEDTHHIKVLPRSPEDPPLNITKQDKNYALSKTKTIRKNIFSSKQGTVTAATAQPGAVYLTADGRGASEGSVLVNLNFEPTSADILPPKVSTVSAKI
;
A
#
# COMPACT_ATOMS: atom_id res chain seq x y z
N MET A 1 -50.08 2.67 -0.54
CA MET A 1 -49.05 1.69 -0.13
C MET A 1 -47.68 2.26 -0.47
N SER A 2 -46.83 2.39 0.56
CA SER A 2 -45.36 2.64 0.58
C SER A 2 -44.80 3.69 -0.40
N SER A 3 -44.54 4.93 0.02
CA SER A 3 -43.37 5.38 0.82
C SER A 3 -42.04 5.18 0.11
N HIS A 4 -41.62 6.19 -0.65
CA HIS A 4 -40.23 6.44 -1.01
C HIS A 4 -39.47 6.92 0.23
N SER A 5 -38.30 6.35 0.49
CA SER A 5 -37.36 6.83 1.51
C SER A 5 -36.00 7.05 0.86
N ASP A 6 -35.71 8.31 0.56
CA ASP A 6 -34.36 8.84 0.38
C ASP A 6 -33.62 8.78 1.72
N MET A 7 -32.42 8.20 1.74
CA MET A 7 -31.45 8.42 2.81
C MET A 7 -30.15 8.93 2.20
N SER A 8 -30.11 10.25 2.01
CA SER A 8 -28.86 11.02 1.99
C SER A 8 -28.26 11.02 3.39
N SER A 9 -27.08 10.43 3.57
CA SER A 9 -26.30 10.58 4.80
C SER A 9 -25.36 11.78 4.66
N VAL A 10 -25.88 12.95 5.01
CA VAL A 10 -25.10 14.18 5.18
C VAL A 10 -24.33 14.05 6.50
N ILE A 11 -23.02 13.76 6.43
CA ILE A 11 -22.15 13.72 7.62
C ILE A 11 -21.99 15.15 8.14
N SER A 12 -22.61 15.43 9.28
CA SER A 12 -22.55 16.70 9.97
C SER A 12 -21.19 16.84 10.68
N PHE A 13 -20.44 17.91 10.40
CA PHE A 13 -19.27 18.29 11.19
C PHE A 13 -19.73 18.83 12.55
N ALA A 14 -19.81 17.96 13.56
CA ALA A 14 -19.98 18.39 14.93
C ALA A 14 -18.66 19.02 15.43
N ARG A 15 -18.73 20.30 15.77
CA ARG A 15 -17.67 21.08 16.43
C ARG A 15 -17.42 20.47 17.82
N GLN A 16 -16.27 19.85 18.01
CA GLN A 16 -15.88 19.30 19.32
C GLN A 16 -15.76 20.42 20.37
N PRO A 17 -16.32 20.25 21.59
CA PRO A 17 -16.12 21.19 22.68
C PRO A 17 -14.67 21.15 23.19
N ALA A 18 -14.24 22.27 23.78
CA ALA A 18 -12.87 22.54 24.22
C ALA A 18 -12.26 21.42 25.09
N SER A 19 -11.00 21.11 24.77
CA SER A 19 -10.15 20.08 25.38
C SER A 19 -10.08 20.18 26.90
N THR A 20 -10.60 19.15 27.57
CA THR A 20 -10.00 18.67 28.81
C THR A 20 -8.60 18.17 28.47
N ARG A 21 -7.57 18.57 29.23
CA ARG A 21 -6.16 18.18 29.00
C ARG A 21 -5.99 16.67 29.20
N LYS A 22 -6.33 15.92 28.16
CA LYS A 22 -6.08 14.48 28.03
C LYS A 22 -4.56 14.31 28.05
N GLN A 23 -4.06 13.37 28.86
CA GLN A 23 -2.67 12.94 28.78
C GLN A 23 -2.33 12.74 27.31
N SER A 24 -1.37 13.48 26.78
CA SER A 24 -1.10 13.48 25.35
C SER A 24 0.32 13.02 25.12
N ILE A 25 0.44 11.91 24.41
CA ILE A 25 1.63 11.61 23.62
C ILE A 25 1.27 11.97 22.18
N GLU A 26 2.16 12.65 21.48
CA GLU A 26 1.94 13.10 20.12
C GLU A 26 3.16 12.77 19.27
N VAL A 27 2.94 12.06 18.17
CA VAL A 27 3.94 11.79 17.14
C VAL A 27 3.86 12.89 16.09
N LYS A 28 4.93 13.68 15.96
CA LYS A 28 5.04 14.70 14.92
C LYS A 28 6.16 14.34 13.95
N ILE A 29 5.82 14.23 12.67
CA ILE A 29 6.78 13.96 11.60
C ILE A 29 7.14 15.27 10.90
N ASN A 30 8.43 15.48 10.66
CA ASN A 30 8.94 16.69 9.99
C ASN A 30 8.50 16.73 8.51
N ASP A 31 8.08 17.91 8.06
CA ASP A 31 7.63 18.18 6.69
C ASP A 31 6.57 17.19 6.17
N HIS A 32 5.77 16.62 7.07
CA HIS A 32 4.73 15.68 6.73
C HIS A 32 3.39 16.39 6.48
N TYR A 33 2.67 15.92 5.47
CA TYR A 33 1.30 16.28 5.17
C TYR A 33 0.56 15.01 4.76
N SER A 34 -0.78 15.00 4.85
CA SER A 34 -1.62 13.80 4.73
C SER A 34 -1.41 12.98 3.45
N SER A 35 -1.10 13.66 2.34
CA SER A 35 -0.89 13.06 1.02
C SER A 35 0.58 12.87 0.65
N LYS A 36 1.50 13.00 1.63
CA LYS A 36 2.94 12.76 1.41
C LYS A 36 3.19 11.27 1.28
N VAL A 37 3.88 10.89 0.21
CA VAL A 37 4.27 9.51 -0.08
C VAL A 37 5.74 9.33 0.26
N TYR A 38 6.04 8.27 0.99
CA TYR A 38 7.40 7.83 1.28
C TYR A 38 7.74 6.63 0.41
N THR A 39 8.91 6.65 -0.21
CA THR A 39 9.44 5.51 -0.96
C THR A 39 10.62 4.87 -0.23
N SER A 40 11.07 3.71 -0.71
CA SER A 40 12.23 3.01 -0.16
C SER A 40 13.47 3.92 -0.17
N GLY A 41 14.17 3.95 0.95
CA GLY A 41 15.32 4.83 1.20
C GLY A 41 14.94 6.22 1.73
N ASN A 42 13.67 6.62 1.75
CA ASN A 42 13.29 7.91 2.33
C ASN A 42 13.49 7.92 3.86
N PRO A 43 14.11 8.98 4.40
CA PRO A 43 14.15 9.21 5.82
C PRO A 43 12.79 9.70 6.32
N ILE A 44 12.44 9.29 7.53
CA ILE A 44 11.26 9.74 8.26
C ILE A 44 11.74 10.16 9.63
N SER A 45 12.00 11.46 9.76
CA SER A 45 12.44 12.08 11.01
C SER A 45 11.31 12.87 11.64
N GLY A 46 11.36 12.97 12.96
CA GLY A 46 10.35 13.66 13.73
C GLY A 46 10.63 13.56 15.22
N GLU A 47 9.63 13.92 16.00
CA GLU A 47 9.72 13.95 17.45
C GLU A 47 8.44 13.42 18.08
N VAL A 48 8.59 12.76 19.22
CA VAL A 48 7.49 12.37 20.09
C VAL A 48 7.45 13.34 21.26
N THR A 49 6.33 14.04 21.44
CA THR A 49 6.12 14.92 22.59
C THR A 49 5.20 14.24 23.59
N ILE A 50 5.65 14.11 24.84
CA ILE A 50 4.93 13.49 25.94
C ILE A 50 4.60 14.59 26.95
N THR A 51 3.31 14.84 27.16
CA THR A 51 2.81 15.83 28.13
C THR A 51 1.77 15.14 29.02
N PRO A 52 2.17 14.61 30.17
CA PRO A 52 1.25 13.91 31.06
C PRO A 52 0.41 14.94 31.84
N SER A 53 -0.83 14.57 32.19
CA SER A 53 -1.70 15.39 33.05
C SER A 53 -1.50 15.15 34.55
N HIS A 54 -0.77 14.09 34.92
CA HIS A 54 -0.37 13.73 36.27
C HIS A 54 0.98 13.02 36.25
N ASP A 55 1.69 13.02 37.37
CA ASP A 55 3.00 12.36 37.49
C ASP A 55 2.90 10.89 37.10
N SER A 56 3.61 10.53 36.04
CA SER A 56 3.49 9.24 35.39
C SER A 56 4.82 8.50 35.43
N ARG A 57 4.92 7.51 36.32
CA ARG A 57 6.06 6.58 36.35
C ARG A 57 6.06 5.69 35.10
N PHE A 58 7.23 5.50 34.51
CA PHE A 58 7.42 4.66 33.34
C PHE A 58 8.74 3.89 33.43
N ASP A 59 8.87 2.85 32.62
CA ASP A 59 10.10 2.06 32.51
C ASP A 59 10.82 2.37 31.21
N PHE A 60 10.13 2.44 30.07
CA PHE A 60 10.76 2.86 28.83
C PHE A 60 9.74 3.48 27.86
N VAL A 61 10.26 4.24 26.90
CA VAL A 61 9.49 4.71 25.75
C VAL A 61 9.83 3.81 24.57
N GLN A 62 8.84 3.54 23.73
CA GLN A 62 8.99 2.74 22.53
C GLN A 62 8.50 3.56 21.33
N ILE A 63 9.37 3.77 20.34
CA ILE A 63 9.02 4.41 19.07
C ILE A 63 9.30 3.40 17.96
N ILE A 64 8.28 3.06 17.18
CA ILE A 64 8.34 1.97 16.20
C ILE A 64 7.70 2.39 14.88
N LEU A 65 8.34 2.10 13.77
CA LEU A 65 7.71 2.06 12.45
C LEU A 65 7.18 0.63 12.20
N ILE A 66 5.88 0.52 11.93
CA ILE A 66 5.21 -0.77 11.75
C ILE A 66 4.48 -0.80 10.41
N GLY A 67 4.67 -1.87 9.65
CA GLY A 67 3.87 -2.22 8.48
C GLY A 67 2.90 -3.36 8.81
N ILE A 68 1.61 -3.14 8.55
CA ILE A 68 0.53 -4.05 8.95
C ILE A 68 -0.36 -4.33 7.74
N SER A 69 -0.59 -5.60 7.42
CA SER A 69 -1.68 -6.03 6.54
C SER A 69 -2.90 -6.44 7.37
N ARG A 70 -4.09 -6.13 6.85
CA ARG A 70 -5.37 -6.49 7.46
C ARG A 70 -6.29 -7.07 6.41
N THR A 71 -7.00 -8.12 6.77
CA THR A 71 -8.09 -8.65 5.98
C THR A 71 -9.32 -8.85 6.85
N ARG A 72 -10.48 -8.45 6.34
CA ARG A 72 -11.79 -8.65 6.95
C ARG A 72 -12.55 -9.67 6.12
N LEU A 73 -13.28 -10.57 6.77
CA LEU A 73 -14.22 -11.48 6.14
C LEU A 73 -15.61 -11.20 6.70
N ASP A 74 -16.53 -10.84 5.82
CA ASP A 74 -17.91 -10.53 6.19
C ASP A 74 -18.72 -11.82 6.16
N ALA A 75 -18.63 -12.57 7.26
CA ALA A 75 -19.50 -13.71 7.50
C ALA A 75 -20.87 -13.25 8.01
N VAL A 76 -21.91 -14.01 7.69
CA VAL A 76 -23.33 -13.72 8.00
C VAL A 76 -23.59 -13.50 9.50
N GLN A 77 -22.77 -14.11 10.38
CA GLN A 77 -22.98 -14.04 11.83
C GLN A 77 -21.99 -13.09 12.54
N ILE A 78 -20.67 -13.19 12.25
CA ILE A 78 -19.63 -12.39 12.92
C ILE A 78 -18.51 -12.09 11.92
N PRO A 79 -18.19 -10.82 11.64
CA PRO A 79 -17.04 -10.46 10.81
C PRO A 79 -15.74 -10.99 11.42
N GLN A 80 -14.90 -11.67 10.63
CA GLN A 80 -13.57 -12.11 11.06
C GLN A 80 -12.53 -11.10 10.59
N LEU A 81 -11.67 -10.64 11.50
CA LEU A 81 -10.56 -9.74 11.19
C LEU A 81 -9.24 -10.48 11.42
N SER A 82 -8.41 -10.58 10.38
CA SER A 82 -7.04 -11.06 10.45
C SER A 82 -6.08 -9.90 10.24
N SER A 83 -4.97 -9.89 10.99
CA SER A 83 -3.93 -8.88 10.85
C SER A 83 -2.55 -9.50 10.99
N HIS A 84 -1.62 -9.05 10.15
CA HIS A 84 -0.24 -9.52 10.15
C HIS A 84 0.72 -8.33 10.12
N THR A 85 1.71 -8.34 11.00
CA THR A 85 2.78 -7.33 11.01
C THR A 85 3.95 -7.86 10.18
N PHE A 86 4.15 -7.27 8.99
CA PHE A 86 5.22 -7.69 8.08
C PHE A 86 6.50 -6.87 8.25
N LEU A 87 6.40 -5.65 8.83
CA LEU A 87 7.54 -4.78 9.11
C LEU A 87 7.44 -4.26 10.55
N LYS A 88 8.56 -4.33 11.28
CA LYS A 88 8.69 -3.72 12.61
C LYS A 88 10.11 -3.20 12.79
N LEU A 89 10.29 -1.88 12.75
CA LEU A 89 11.56 -1.21 13.00
C LEU A 89 11.46 -0.42 14.30
N GLU A 90 12.30 -0.73 15.28
CA GLU A 90 12.28 -0.13 16.60
C GLU A 90 13.45 0.85 16.76
N MET A 91 13.16 2.07 17.22
CA MET A 91 14.18 3.10 17.44
C MET A 91 14.81 2.91 18.83
N PRO A 92 16.14 2.74 18.93
CA PRO A 92 16.81 2.57 20.22
C PRO A 92 16.90 3.91 20.96
N ILE A 93 16.26 3.99 22.14
CA ILE A 93 16.28 5.19 22.98
C ILE A 93 17.26 4.97 24.14
N PRO A 94 18.35 5.76 24.23
CA PRO A 94 19.32 5.61 25.31
C PRO A 94 18.70 6.03 26.65
N ALA A 95 19.11 5.39 27.74
CA ALA A 95 18.60 5.71 29.08
C ALA A 95 18.88 7.16 29.51
N SER A 96 19.91 7.81 28.93
CA SER A 96 20.22 9.22 29.15
C SER A 96 19.18 10.19 28.58
N ALA A 97 18.30 9.73 27.68
CA ALA A 97 17.19 10.53 27.16
C ALA A 97 16.00 10.62 28.15
N TYR A 98 16.02 9.84 29.23
CA TYR A 98 14.95 9.81 30.21
C TYR A 98 15.19 10.76 31.39
N PRO A 99 14.13 11.39 31.94
CA PRO A 99 14.23 12.06 33.22
C PRO A 99 14.68 11.10 34.33
N VAL A 100 15.36 11.66 35.33
CA VAL A 100 15.77 10.96 36.55
C VAL A 100 15.10 11.65 37.74
N PRO A 101 14.28 10.94 38.55
CA PRO A 101 13.86 9.54 38.37
C PRO A 101 12.94 9.37 37.13
N ARG A 102 12.66 8.12 36.71
CA ARG A 102 11.81 7.78 35.54
C ARG A 102 10.33 8.10 35.76
N ILE A 103 10.04 9.39 35.92
CA ILE A 103 8.73 9.97 36.13
C ILE A 103 8.60 11.11 35.13
N PHE A 104 7.53 11.10 34.34
CA PHE A 104 7.12 12.26 33.59
C PHE A 104 6.24 13.14 34.49
N GLU A 105 6.70 14.34 34.80
CA GLU A 105 6.03 15.29 35.70
C GLU A 105 4.79 15.91 35.04
N ALA A 106 3.73 16.10 35.83
CA ALA A 106 2.48 16.67 35.36
C ALA A 106 2.68 18.04 34.68
N GLY A 107 2.14 18.18 33.48
CA GLY A 107 2.17 19.42 32.69
C GLY A 107 3.52 19.74 32.03
N ARG A 108 4.58 18.96 32.30
CA ARG A 108 5.89 19.13 31.66
C ARG A 108 5.94 18.36 30.35
N ALA A 109 6.39 19.01 29.28
CA ALA A 109 6.60 18.38 27.99
C ALA A 109 8.00 17.74 27.92
N TYR A 110 8.04 16.49 27.45
CA TYR A 110 9.27 15.75 27.18
C TYR A 110 9.29 15.36 25.71
N THR A 111 10.41 15.65 25.03
CA THR A 111 10.54 15.43 23.58
C THR A 111 11.62 14.41 23.30
N ILE A 112 11.29 13.40 22.50
CA ILE A 112 12.23 12.35 22.07
C ILE A 112 12.27 12.33 20.53
N PRO A 113 13.42 12.66 19.91
CA PRO A 113 13.54 12.61 18.46
C PRO A 113 13.59 11.16 17.97
N PHE A 114 13.10 10.93 16.76
CA PHE A 114 13.24 9.66 16.07
C PHE A 114 13.65 9.88 14.61
N ASN A 115 14.27 8.85 14.04
CA ASN A 115 14.56 8.78 12.63
C ASN A 115 14.46 7.34 12.15
N PHE A 116 13.60 7.11 11.16
CA PHE A 116 13.50 5.85 10.44
C PHE A 116 13.92 6.03 8.99
N VAL A 117 14.26 4.93 8.33
CA VAL A 117 14.41 4.88 6.87
C VAL A 117 13.50 3.77 6.38
N ILE A 118 12.67 4.04 5.36
CA ILE A 118 11.87 2.98 4.72
C ILE A 118 12.85 2.00 4.06
N PRO A 119 12.88 0.72 4.45
CA PRO A 119 13.84 -0.20 3.88
C PRO A 119 13.46 -0.57 2.45
N HIS A 120 14.44 -1.06 1.68
CA HIS A 120 14.20 -1.59 0.34
C HIS A 120 13.59 -3.00 0.36
N GLN A 121 13.90 -3.76 1.42
CA GLN A 121 13.42 -5.12 1.63
C GLN A 121 13.02 -5.31 3.10
N LEU A 122 12.17 -6.29 3.36
CA LEU A 122 11.80 -6.72 4.69
C LEU A 122 13.01 -7.35 5.42
N THR A 123 12.89 -7.56 6.72
CA THR A 123 13.93 -8.26 7.50
C THR A 123 14.00 -9.73 7.11
N MET A 124 15.17 -10.37 7.18
CA MET A 124 15.38 -11.78 6.79
C MET A 124 14.39 -12.78 7.41
N SER A 125 13.77 -12.42 8.53
CA SER A 125 12.74 -13.21 9.20
C SER A 125 11.36 -13.19 8.51
N ALA A 126 11.14 -12.31 7.53
CA ALA A 126 9.85 -12.15 6.86
C ALA A 126 9.54 -13.33 5.92
N CYS A 127 10.57 -13.95 5.32
CA CYS A 127 10.42 -15.14 4.48
C CYS A 127 11.46 -16.19 4.87
N THR A 128 11.04 -17.20 5.62
CA THR A 128 11.92 -18.27 6.14
C THR A 128 11.76 -19.61 5.43
N HIS A 129 10.85 -19.71 4.45
CA HIS A 129 10.67 -20.95 3.70
C HIS A 129 11.75 -21.11 2.62
N LYS A 130 12.05 -22.36 2.25
CA LYS A 130 12.98 -22.67 1.17
C LYS A 130 12.33 -22.33 -0.18
N ALA A 131 12.68 -21.18 -0.74
CA ALA A 131 12.29 -20.81 -2.09
C ALA A 131 12.99 -21.70 -3.12
N ARG A 132 12.37 -21.90 -4.29
CA ARG A 132 12.98 -22.68 -5.38
C ARG A 132 14.16 -21.95 -6.00
N HIS A 133 14.08 -20.63 -6.11
CA HIS A 133 15.08 -19.73 -6.69
C HIS A 133 15.18 -18.45 -5.86
N ASP A 134 16.36 -17.84 -5.84
CA ASP A 134 16.64 -16.61 -5.07
C ASP A 134 15.71 -15.45 -5.48
N TYR A 135 15.39 -15.34 -6.77
CA TYR A 135 14.44 -14.36 -7.29
C TYR A 135 13.07 -14.39 -6.57
N ILE A 136 12.58 -15.60 -6.24
CA ILE A 136 11.30 -15.76 -5.54
C ILE A 136 11.43 -15.25 -4.10
N GLN A 137 12.56 -15.56 -3.45
CA GLN A 137 12.83 -15.06 -2.11
C GLN A 137 12.93 -13.52 -2.12
N ASP A 138 13.67 -12.95 -3.05
CA ASP A 138 13.79 -11.49 -3.21
C ASP A 138 12.43 -10.83 -3.44
N TYR A 139 11.55 -11.46 -4.22
CA TYR A 139 10.20 -10.98 -4.45
C TYR A 139 9.35 -11.00 -3.16
N HIS A 140 9.39 -12.09 -2.39
CA HIS A 140 8.68 -12.19 -1.10
C HIS A 140 9.18 -11.17 -0.06
N MET A 141 10.42 -10.73 -0.20
CA MET A 141 11.07 -9.78 0.69
C MET A 141 10.77 -8.32 0.33
N ARG A 142 10.02 -8.05 -0.76
CA ARG A 142 9.62 -6.69 -1.11
C ARG A 142 8.56 -6.15 -0.15
N LEU A 143 8.63 -4.86 0.13
CA LEU A 143 7.59 -4.19 0.90
C LEU A 143 6.32 -4.08 0.03
N PRO A 144 5.12 -4.39 0.58
CA PRO A 144 3.87 -4.11 -0.11
C PRO A 144 3.58 -2.59 -0.07
N PRO A 145 2.99 -2.00 -1.13
CA PRO A 145 2.54 -0.61 -1.08
C PRO A 145 1.38 -0.43 -0.08
N THR A 146 1.19 0.81 0.40
CA THR A 146 -0.06 1.18 1.09
C THR A 146 -1.24 0.83 0.19
N MET A 147 -2.30 0.26 0.77
CA MET A 147 -3.50 -0.20 0.05
C MET A 147 -4.73 0.01 0.92
N GLY A 148 -5.82 0.53 0.34
CA GLY A 148 -7.08 0.87 1.00
C GLY A 148 -6.99 2.08 1.93
N GLY A 149 -6.09 3.03 1.63
CA GLY A 149 -5.82 4.20 2.47
C GLY A 149 -5.36 5.46 1.72
N TRP A 150 -5.54 5.48 0.41
CA TRP A 150 -5.21 6.63 -0.45
C TRP A 150 -6.37 7.64 -0.48
N GLU A 151 -6.10 8.92 -0.77
CA GLU A 151 -7.18 9.91 -0.93
C GLU A 151 -8.01 9.66 -2.20
N ARG A 152 -7.39 9.06 -3.21
CA ARG A 152 -8.03 8.64 -4.45
C ARG A 152 -8.36 7.16 -4.35
N ASP A 153 -9.34 6.73 -5.15
CA ASP A 153 -9.65 5.32 -5.31
C ASP A 153 -8.42 4.58 -5.88
N ASP A 154 -7.87 3.67 -5.08
CA ASP A 154 -6.75 2.80 -5.42
C ASP A 154 -7.22 1.41 -5.90
N MET A 155 -8.52 1.26 -6.13
CA MET A 155 -9.21 0.01 -6.48
C MET A 155 -8.99 -1.13 -5.46
N ALA A 156 -8.57 -0.80 -4.23
CA ALA A 156 -8.47 -1.79 -3.18
C ALA A 156 -9.87 -2.25 -2.76
N PRO A 157 -10.08 -3.56 -2.54
CA PRO A 157 -11.33 -4.01 -1.96
C PRO A 157 -11.45 -3.52 -0.50
N ASP A 158 -12.66 -3.19 -0.05
CA ASP A 158 -12.95 -2.75 1.33
C ASP A 158 -12.46 -3.72 2.41
N MET A 159 -12.24 -4.98 2.02
CA MET A 159 -11.91 -6.11 2.88
C MET A 159 -10.41 -6.29 3.10
N ALA A 160 -9.55 -5.59 2.37
CA ALA A 160 -8.09 -5.75 2.50
C ALA A 160 -7.39 -4.39 2.57
N GLN A 161 -6.45 -4.26 3.49
CA GLN A 161 -5.66 -3.04 3.66
C GLN A 161 -4.21 -3.33 4.00
N VAL A 162 -3.33 -2.44 3.56
CA VAL A 162 -1.91 -2.38 3.94
C VAL A 162 -1.63 -1.00 4.49
N GLN A 163 -1.22 -0.93 5.75
CA GLN A 163 -0.99 0.31 6.49
C GLN A 163 0.44 0.39 7.01
N TYR A 164 0.99 1.60 7.00
CA TYR A 164 2.25 1.92 7.66
C TYR A 164 2.00 2.97 8.72
N VAL A 165 2.54 2.75 9.92
CA VAL A 165 2.33 3.63 11.06
C VAL A 165 3.61 3.85 11.85
N ILE A 166 3.82 5.08 12.31
CA ILE A 166 4.76 5.36 13.39
C ILE A 166 3.98 5.33 14.69
N LYS A 167 4.42 4.50 15.62
CA LYS A 167 3.75 4.32 16.90
C LYS A 167 4.68 4.68 18.03
N ALA A 168 4.23 5.55 18.91
CA ALA A 168 4.95 5.90 20.14
C ALA A 168 4.16 5.41 21.36
N ARG A 169 4.87 4.85 22.34
CA ARG A 169 4.29 4.28 23.57
C ARG A 169 5.13 4.62 24.77
N VAL A 170 4.49 5.03 25.86
CA VAL A 170 5.08 5.02 27.19
C VAL A 170 4.69 3.72 27.87
N VAL A 171 5.68 2.93 28.28
CA VAL A 171 5.48 1.58 28.82
C VAL A 171 5.95 1.52 30.27
N ARG A 172 5.11 0.91 31.11
CA ARG A 172 5.46 0.48 32.46
C ARG A 172 5.50 -1.04 32.50
N GLN A 173 6.57 -1.60 33.01
CA GLN A 173 6.69 -3.03 33.24
C GLN A 173 5.92 -3.40 34.50
N ASP A 174 5.24 -4.54 34.45
CA ASP A 174 4.58 -5.08 35.63
C ASP A 174 5.66 -5.58 36.60
N GLU A 175 5.61 -5.11 37.85
CA GLU A 175 6.57 -5.45 38.90
C GLU A 175 6.52 -6.95 39.25
N LEU A 176 5.39 -7.63 38.97
CA LEU A 176 5.21 -9.07 39.17
C LEU A 176 5.53 -9.92 37.93
N GLY A 177 6.15 -9.32 36.90
CA GLY A 177 6.54 -10.03 35.67
C GLY A 177 5.40 -10.30 34.68
N GLY A 178 4.23 -9.67 34.88
CA GLY A 178 3.12 -9.71 33.93
C GLY A 178 3.38 -8.89 32.65
N LYS A 179 2.33 -8.76 31.81
CA LYS A 179 2.44 -8.07 30.52
C LYS A 179 2.71 -6.58 30.72
N PRO A 180 3.63 -5.97 29.93
CA PRO A 180 3.88 -4.53 30.01
C PRO A 180 2.60 -3.72 29.79
N ILE A 181 2.39 -2.71 30.63
CA ILE A 181 1.24 -1.81 30.62
C ILE A 181 1.59 -0.59 29.77
N LYS A 182 0.74 -0.31 28.78
CA LYS A 182 0.84 0.91 27.97
C LYS A 182 0.16 2.05 28.71
N VAL A 183 0.95 3.00 29.20
CA VAL A 183 0.45 4.15 29.96
C VAL A 183 -0.10 5.21 29.01
N MET A 184 0.61 5.45 27.91
CA MET A 184 0.25 6.41 26.86
C MET A 184 0.63 5.82 25.50
N GLU A 185 -0.18 6.04 24.47
CA GLU A 185 0.10 5.58 23.10
C GLU A 185 -0.45 6.59 22.09
N ASP A 186 0.32 6.86 21.04
CA ASP A 186 -0.13 7.59 19.86
C ASP A 186 0.37 6.91 18.58
N THR A 187 -0.36 7.11 17.49
CA THR A 187 -0.15 6.44 16.21
C THR A 187 -0.36 7.43 15.07
N HIS A 188 0.67 7.58 14.24
CA HIS A 188 0.63 8.42 13.05
C HIS A 188 0.74 7.56 11.79
N HIS A 189 -0.27 7.61 10.92
CA HIS A 189 -0.29 6.88 9.65
C HIS A 189 0.55 7.59 8.57
N ILE A 190 1.27 6.80 7.78
CA ILE A 190 2.04 7.28 6.63
C ILE A 190 1.71 6.47 5.38
N LYS A 191 1.96 7.06 4.21
CA LYS A 191 1.76 6.41 2.91
C LYS A 191 3.09 5.98 2.35
N VAL A 192 3.19 4.71 2.00
CA VAL A 192 4.42 4.12 1.47
C VAL A 192 4.15 3.56 0.08
N LEU A 193 4.94 4.01 -0.89
CA LEU A 193 5.01 3.44 -2.24
C LEU A 193 6.44 2.92 -2.46
N PRO A 194 6.71 1.65 -2.13
CA PRO A 194 8.04 1.06 -2.22
C PRO A 194 8.59 1.11 -3.64
N ARG A 195 9.90 1.30 -3.75
CA ARG A 195 10.59 1.20 -5.04
C ARG A 195 11.01 -0.26 -5.26
N SER A 196 10.48 -0.89 -6.30
CA SER A 196 10.90 -2.22 -6.75
C SER A 196 11.58 -2.14 -8.12
N PRO A 197 12.48 -3.09 -8.45
CA PRO A 197 12.92 -3.27 -9.82
C PRO A 197 11.74 -3.68 -10.73
N GLU A 198 11.91 -3.48 -12.03
CA GLU A 198 10.97 -4.02 -13.03
C GLU A 198 10.98 -5.55 -12.94
N ASP A 199 9.77 -6.13 -12.95
CA ASP A 199 9.58 -7.57 -12.95
C ASP A 199 9.84 -8.15 -14.34
N PRO A 200 10.24 -9.43 -14.44
CA PRO A 200 10.45 -10.07 -15.72
C PRO A 200 9.14 -10.09 -16.54
N PRO A 201 9.26 -10.16 -17.88
CA PRO A 201 8.14 -10.36 -18.78
C PRO A 201 7.21 -11.49 -18.30
N LEU A 202 5.91 -11.32 -18.53
CA LEU A 202 4.90 -12.28 -18.14
C LEU A 202 5.00 -13.50 -19.05
N ASN A 203 4.93 -14.69 -18.46
CA ASN A 203 4.82 -15.93 -19.23
C ASN A 203 3.38 -16.11 -19.74
N ILE A 204 3.04 -15.43 -20.85
CA ILE A 204 1.71 -15.47 -21.45
C ILE A 204 1.59 -16.72 -22.34
N THR A 205 0.71 -17.63 -21.94
CA THR A 205 0.42 -18.89 -22.61
C THR A 205 -0.99 -18.89 -23.21
N LYS A 206 -1.35 -19.94 -23.95
CA LYS A 206 -2.72 -20.13 -24.47
C LYS A 206 -3.77 -20.35 -23.37
N GLN A 207 -3.35 -20.63 -22.15
CA GLN A 207 -4.25 -20.84 -21.01
C GLN A 207 -4.68 -19.52 -20.36
N ASP A 208 -3.93 -18.44 -20.63
CA ASP A 208 -4.22 -17.10 -20.12
C ASP A 208 -5.41 -16.49 -20.86
N LYS A 209 -6.54 -16.35 -20.17
CA LYS A 209 -7.78 -15.83 -20.79
C LYS A 209 -7.78 -14.31 -20.92
N ASN A 210 -7.03 -13.63 -20.07
CA ASN A 210 -7.03 -12.17 -19.95
C ASN A 210 -5.91 -11.49 -20.73
N TYR A 211 -4.91 -12.26 -21.19
CA TYR A 211 -3.75 -11.74 -21.90
C TYR A 211 -3.56 -12.48 -23.22
N ALA A 212 -3.34 -11.73 -24.30
CA ALA A 212 -3.01 -12.31 -25.60
C ALA A 212 -2.04 -11.38 -26.36
N LEU A 213 -0.86 -11.90 -26.67
CA LEU A 213 0.12 -11.20 -27.51
C LEU A 213 -0.16 -11.36 -29.01
N SER A 214 -1.00 -12.32 -29.39
CA SER A 214 -1.41 -12.53 -30.77
C SER A 214 -2.84 -13.05 -30.85
N LYS A 215 -3.61 -12.57 -31.84
CA LYS A 215 -4.96 -13.04 -32.11
C LYS A 215 -5.25 -13.02 -33.60
N THR A 216 -5.73 -14.14 -34.11
CA THR A 216 -6.12 -14.31 -35.51
C THR A 216 -7.63 -14.32 -35.67
N LYS A 217 -8.15 -13.60 -36.67
CA LYS A 217 -9.55 -13.63 -37.08
C LYS A 217 -9.68 -13.88 -38.57
N THR A 218 -10.72 -14.62 -38.94
CA THR A 218 -11.08 -14.88 -40.34
C THR A 218 -11.80 -13.67 -40.93
N ILE A 219 -11.40 -13.24 -42.12
CA ILE A 219 -12.06 -12.19 -42.89
C ILE A 219 -12.96 -12.81 -43.97
N ARG A 220 -14.16 -12.25 -44.08
CA ARG A 220 -15.18 -12.56 -45.08
C ARG A 220 -15.77 -11.23 -45.56
N LYS A 221 -16.22 -11.17 -46.81
CA LYS A 221 -16.89 -9.97 -47.36
C LYS A 221 -18.21 -9.67 -46.62
N ASN A 222 -18.92 -10.73 -46.26
CA ASN A 222 -20.20 -10.77 -45.57
C ASN A 222 -20.26 -12.05 -44.70
N ILE A 223 -21.16 -12.12 -43.71
CA ILE A 223 -21.29 -13.30 -42.81
C ILE A 223 -21.48 -14.62 -43.59
N PHE A 224 -22.20 -14.57 -44.72
CA PHE A 224 -22.48 -15.74 -45.56
C PHE A 224 -21.47 -15.97 -46.71
N SER A 225 -20.51 -15.06 -46.91
CA SER A 225 -19.54 -15.18 -48.01
C SER A 225 -18.41 -16.16 -47.70
N SER A 226 -17.72 -16.62 -48.75
CA SER A 226 -16.52 -17.44 -48.63
C SER A 226 -15.40 -16.70 -47.86
N LYS A 227 -14.49 -17.48 -47.29
CA LYS A 227 -13.31 -16.97 -46.58
C LYS A 227 -12.39 -16.23 -47.56
N GLN A 228 -12.11 -14.96 -47.27
CA GLN A 228 -11.16 -14.16 -48.04
C GLN A 228 -9.72 -14.29 -47.52
N GLY A 229 -9.56 -14.53 -46.23
CA GLY A 229 -8.27 -14.71 -45.61
C GLY A 229 -8.34 -14.68 -44.08
N THR A 230 -7.21 -14.47 -43.45
CA THR A 230 -7.06 -14.28 -42.01
C THR A 230 -6.26 -13.02 -41.72
N VAL A 231 -6.68 -12.26 -40.70
CA VAL A 231 -5.89 -11.17 -40.13
C VAL A 231 -5.39 -11.61 -38.77
N THR A 232 -4.08 -11.50 -38.57
CA THR A 232 -3.42 -11.72 -37.29
C THR A 232 -2.92 -10.39 -36.75
N ALA A 233 -3.40 -10.01 -35.57
CA ALA A 233 -2.84 -8.91 -34.79
C ALA A 233 -1.84 -9.50 -33.80
N ALA A 234 -0.59 -9.06 -33.85
CA ALA A 234 0.47 -9.52 -32.96
C ALA A 234 1.26 -8.33 -32.37
N THR A 235 1.67 -8.46 -31.11
CA THR A 235 2.49 -7.47 -30.40
C THR A 235 3.55 -8.18 -29.57
N ALA A 236 4.65 -7.48 -29.30
CA ALA A 236 5.53 -7.86 -28.19
C ALA A 236 4.89 -7.43 -26.86
N GLN A 237 5.31 -8.04 -25.76
CA GLN A 237 4.91 -7.54 -24.45
C GLN A 237 5.47 -6.12 -24.27
N PRO A 238 4.63 -5.12 -23.91
CA PRO A 238 5.11 -3.77 -23.69
C PRO A 238 5.95 -3.69 -22.42
N GLY A 239 6.82 -2.68 -22.36
CA GLY A 239 7.58 -2.36 -21.14
C GLY A 239 6.68 -1.89 -20.00
N ALA A 240 7.19 -1.94 -18.78
CA ALA A 240 6.45 -1.48 -17.60
C ALA A 240 6.13 0.03 -17.64
N VAL A 241 5.01 0.38 -17.01
CA VAL A 241 4.68 1.78 -16.69
C VAL A 241 5.28 2.12 -15.33
N TYR A 242 6.12 3.15 -15.30
CA TYR A 242 6.82 3.60 -14.10
C TYR A 242 6.03 4.70 -13.40
N LEU A 243 5.80 4.55 -12.11
CA LEU A 243 5.21 5.61 -11.29
C LEU A 243 6.29 6.58 -10.81
N THR A 244 5.94 7.87 -10.70
CA THR A 244 6.77 8.85 -10.00
C THR A 244 6.85 8.50 -8.51
N ALA A 245 7.90 8.97 -7.82
CA ALA A 245 8.12 8.64 -6.40
C ALA A 245 6.98 9.12 -5.48
N ASP A 246 6.25 10.16 -5.88
CA ASP A 246 5.07 10.66 -5.17
C ASP A 246 3.76 9.93 -5.55
N GLY A 247 3.83 8.97 -6.48
CA GLY A 247 2.68 8.18 -6.96
C GLY A 247 1.65 8.99 -7.76
N ARG A 248 1.97 10.23 -8.17
CA ARG A 248 1.01 11.14 -8.83
C ARG A 248 1.13 11.18 -10.33
N GLY A 249 2.25 10.70 -10.88
CA GLY A 249 2.52 10.60 -12.30
C GLY A 249 2.89 9.18 -12.69
N ALA A 250 2.74 8.90 -13.97
CA ALA A 250 3.14 7.64 -14.60
C ALA A 250 3.91 7.97 -15.88
N SER A 251 4.85 7.09 -16.26
CA SER A 251 5.51 7.19 -17.56
C SER A 251 4.52 6.95 -18.68
N GLU A 252 4.77 7.57 -19.83
CA GLU A 252 4.04 7.23 -21.05
C GLU A 252 4.38 5.80 -21.50
N GLY A 253 3.42 5.15 -22.15
CA GLY A 253 3.58 3.80 -22.70
C GLY A 253 3.03 3.73 -24.12
N SER A 254 3.72 3.00 -25.00
CA SER A 254 3.29 2.76 -26.37
C SER A 254 3.38 1.28 -26.70
N VAL A 255 2.39 0.76 -27.44
CA VAL A 255 2.36 -0.63 -27.89
C VAL A 255 2.27 -0.67 -29.41
N LEU A 256 3.23 -1.34 -30.05
CA LEU A 256 3.22 -1.54 -31.49
C LEU A 256 2.48 -2.85 -31.83
N VAL A 257 1.37 -2.72 -32.54
CA VAL A 257 0.57 -3.87 -33.00
C VAL A 257 0.80 -4.08 -34.50
N ASN A 258 1.39 -5.22 -34.84
CA ASN A 258 1.57 -5.66 -36.22
C ASN A 258 0.31 -6.37 -36.72
N LEU A 259 -0.25 -5.91 -37.83
CA LEU A 259 -1.38 -6.53 -38.50
C LEU A 259 -0.89 -7.27 -39.75
N ASN A 260 -0.95 -8.59 -39.73
CA ASN A 260 -0.63 -9.43 -40.88
C ASN A 260 -1.90 -9.95 -41.54
N PHE A 261 -2.02 -9.83 -42.87
CA PHE A 261 -3.13 -10.39 -43.64
C PHE A 261 -2.63 -11.54 -44.51
N GLU A 262 -3.21 -12.72 -44.32
CA GLU A 262 -2.94 -13.92 -45.10
C GLU A 262 -4.16 -14.23 -45.98
N PRO A 263 -4.11 -13.94 -47.29
CA PRO A 263 -5.22 -14.19 -48.19
C PRO A 263 -5.40 -15.69 -48.48
N THR A 264 -6.62 -16.11 -48.83
CA THR A 264 -6.88 -17.49 -49.25
C THR A 264 -6.41 -17.78 -50.69
N SER A 265 -6.22 -16.75 -51.52
CA SER A 265 -5.66 -16.84 -52.88
C SER A 265 -4.88 -15.56 -53.23
N ALA A 266 -3.95 -15.66 -54.20
CA ALA A 266 -3.07 -14.54 -54.58
C ALA A 266 -3.83 -13.31 -55.12
N ASP A 267 -5.04 -13.50 -55.63
CA ASP A 267 -5.86 -12.42 -56.21
C ASP A 267 -6.57 -11.55 -55.15
N ILE A 268 -6.51 -11.96 -53.87
CA ILE A 268 -7.19 -11.25 -52.78
C ILE A 268 -6.22 -10.25 -52.15
N LEU A 269 -6.53 -8.96 -52.33
CA LEU A 269 -5.78 -7.87 -51.72
C LEU A 269 -6.12 -7.70 -50.24
N PRO A 270 -5.18 -7.16 -49.43
CA PRO A 270 -5.46 -6.79 -48.05
C PRO A 270 -6.65 -5.81 -47.92
N PRO A 271 -7.49 -5.96 -46.89
CA PRO A 271 -8.57 -5.04 -46.64
C PRO A 271 -8.04 -3.64 -46.33
N LYS A 272 -8.73 -2.59 -46.81
CA LYS A 272 -8.39 -1.20 -46.47
C LYS A 272 -8.75 -0.93 -45.01
N VAL A 273 -7.81 -0.39 -44.26
CA VAL A 273 -8.05 0.06 -42.89
C VAL A 273 -8.83 1.38 -42.93
N SER A 274 -10.04 1.40 -42.38
CA SER A 274 -10.89 2.59 -42.34
C SER A 274 -10.85 3.32 -40.99
N THR A 275 -10.80 2.57 -39.89
CA THR A 275 -10.85 3.11 -38.54
C THR A 275 -10.04 2.23 -37.61
N VAL A 276 -9.24 2.86 -36.76
CA VAL A 276 -8.52 2.21 -35.66
C VAL A 276 -9.06 2.79 -34.37
N SER A 277 -9.53 1.94 -33.47
CA SER A 277 -10.00 2.34 -32.16
C SER A 277 -9.50 1.36 -31.11
N ALA A 278 -9.30 1.87 -29.90
CA ALA A 278 -8.92 1.10 -28.72
C ALA A 278 -9.85 1.48 -27.57
N LYS A 279 -10.08 0.54 -26.65
CA LYS A 279 -10.81 0.76 -25.41
C LYS A 279 -9.91 0.32 -24.27
N ILE A 280 -9.74 1.21 -23.28
CA ILE A 280 -9.07 0.93 -22.01
C ILE A 280 -10.15 0.47 -21.04
#